data_AF-A0A8J8A1M4-F1
#
_entry.id   AF-A0A8J8A1M4-F1
#
_cell.length_a   1.000
_cell.length_b   1.000
_cell.length_c   1.000
_cell.angle_alpha   90.00
_cell.angle_beta   90.00
_cell.angle_gamma   90.00
#
_symmetry.space_group_name_H-M   'P 1'
#
loop_
_entity.id
_entity.type
_entity.pdbx_description
1 polymer ?
#
loop_
_entity_poly.entity_id
_entity_poly.type
_entity_poly.pdbx_seq_one_letter_code
_entity_poly.pdbx_strand_id
1 'polypeptide(L)'
;MTEPIKDSVEVALELDEKEVYAHIAHESAEDIIRIISSLDAERAKLHGEVIYYRDDWDDLIRERIAKGKRHTAFDFYNPALLDIWEEKVKEIKGIKKKEKAAYAVVGGLIAATAAASLLLKQPYFILGLAMLPVILFIRDYTKEKLDLIYYELTQFFIDELTELVEKHSLPPERYKFKIFSGDYFGVATRKVGTGLFAVVKAEKSESNH
;
A
#
# COMPACT_ATOMS: atom_id res chain seq x y z
N MET A 1 -16.91 45.50 17.93
CA MET A 1 -15.70 44.72 18.26
C MET A 1 -14.86 44.73 17.01
N THR A 2 -13.78 45.50 17.02
CA THR A 2 -12.91 45.76 15.88
C THR A 2 -11.99 44.56 15.70
N GLU A 3 -12.01 43.93 14.52
CA GLU A 3 -11.00 42.95 14.14
C GLU A 3 -9.61 43.59 14.27
N PRO A 4 -8.65 42.96 14.95
CA PRO A 4 -7.30 43.50 15.03
C PRO A 4 -6.72 43.53 13.62
N ILE A 5 -6.35 44.71 13.15
CA ILE A 5 -5.69 44.92 11.85
C ILE A 5 -4.35 44.19 11.94
N LYS A 6 -4.26 43.00 11.30
CA LYS A 6 -3.02 42.23 11.22
C LYS A 6 -1.97 43.02 10.45
N ASP A 7 -0.74 43.01 10.94
CA ASP A 7 0.37 43.72 10.30
C ASP A 7 0.68 43.08 8.93
N SER A 8 0.96 43.91 7.92
CA SER A 8 1.10 43.46 6.52
C SER A 8 2.23 42.44 6.36
N VAL A 9 3.21 42.48 7.26
CA VAL A 9 4.35 41.57 7.35
C VAL A 9 3.94 40.20 7.90
N GLU A 10 3.08 40.17 8.92
CA GLU A 10 2.55 38.94 9.50
C GLU A 10 1.62 38.23 8.50
N VAL A 11 0.82 39.00 7.75
CA VAL A 11 -0.01 38.48 6.65
C VAL A 11 0.85 37.95 5.49
N ALA A 12 1.96 38.61 5.15
CA ALA A 12 2.87 38.15 4.10
C ALA A 12 3.61 36.85 4.49
N LEU A 13 4.02 36.72 5.75
CA LEU A 13 4.61 35.49 6.29
C LEU A 13 3.56 34.36 6.37
N GLU A 14 2.33 34.65 6.81
CA GLU A 14 1.21 33.68 6.80
C GLU A 14 0.86 33.22 5.37
N LEU A 15 0.97 34.10 4.37
CA LEU A 15 0.72 33.77 2.96
C LEU A 15 1.82 32.89 2.37
N ASP A 16 3.09 33.19 2.66
CA ASP A 16 4.24 32.38 2.25
C ASP A 16 4.19 30.98 2.88
N GLU A 17 3.87 30.88 4.18
CA GLU A 17 3.66 29.60 4.85
C GLU A 17 2.52 28.81 4.21
N LYS A 18 1.36 29.44 3.97
CA LYS A 18 0.21 28.77 3.32
C LYS A 18 0.54 28.28 1.91
N GLU A 19 1.30 29.04 1.14
CA GLU A 19 1.74 28.64 -0.20
C GLU A 19 2.70 27.44 -0.13
N VAL A 20 3.63 27.43 0.82
CA VAL A 20 4.53 26.29 1.07
C VAL A 20 3.74 25.06 1.50
N TYR A 21 2.80 25.16 2.44
CA TYR A 21 1.96 24.04 2.86
C TYR A 21 1.08 23.51 1.73
N ALA A 22 0.53 24.38 0.88
CA ALA A 22 -0.27 23.97 -0.28
C ALA A 22 0.59 23.27 -1.35
N HIS A 23 1.82 23.75 -1.57
CA HIS A 23 2.78 23.10 -2.47
C HIS A 23 3.17 21.71 -1.97
N ILE A 24 3.46 21.59 -0.67
CA ILE A 24 3.75 20.31 -0.02
C ILE A 24 2.55 19.38 -0.13
N ALA A 25 1.34 19.85 0.16
CA ALA A 25 0.12 19.04 0.03
C ALA A 25 -0.10 18.55 -1.42
N HIS A 26 0.26 19.36 -2.42
CA HIS A 26 0.22 18.93 -3.82
C HIS A 26 1.24 17.81 -4.12
N GLU A 27 2.51 17.98 -3.71
CA GLU A 27 3.54 16.94 -3.86
C GLU A 27 3.14 15.66 -3.12
N SER A 28 2.60 15.78 -1.90
CA SER A 28 2.09 14.67 -1.10
C SER A 28 0.96 13.92 -1.79
N ALA A 29 -0.02 14.62 -2.34
CA ALA A 29 -1.13 13.99 -3.02
C ALA A 29 -0.66 13.24 -4.28
N GLU A 30 0.28 13.80 -5.04
CA GLU A 30 0.89 13.12 -6.20
C GLU A 30 1.67 11.87 -5.82
N ASP A 31 2.23 11.84 -4.62
CA ASP A 31 2.94 10.68 -4.11
C ASP A 31 1.99 9.60 -3.64
N ILE A 32 0.97 9.97 -2.87
CA ILE A 32 -0.07 9.08 -2.35
C ILE A 32 -0.84 8.38 -3.48
N ILE A 33 -1.08 9.04 -4.62
CA ILE A 33 -1.75 8.37 -5.75
C ILE A 33 -0.87 7.32 -6.42
N ARG A 34 0.45 7.54 -6.46
CA ARG A 34 1.38 6.55 -6.99
C ARG A 34 1.47 5.38 -5.99
N ILE A 35 1.60 5.70 -4.68
CA ILE A 35 1.13 4.91 -3.52
C ILE A 35 0.27 3.70 -3.81
N ILE A 36 -1.00 4.06 -3.77
CA ILE A 36 -2.18 3.27 -3.98
C ILE A 36 -2.07 2.45 -5.26
N SER A 37 -1.67 3.07 -6.37
CA SER A 37 -1.60 2.39 -7.68
C SER A 37 -0.65 1.20 -7.68
N SER A 38 0.45 1.26 -6.91
CA SER A 38 1.40 0.16 -6.82
C SER A 38 1.03 -0.93 -5.84
N LEU A 39 0.56 -0.53 -4.65
CA LEU A 39 0.09 -1.50 -3.67
C LEU A 39 -1.05 -2.34 -4.23
N ASP A 40 -1.97 -1.69 -4.93
CA ASP A 40 -3.07 -2.38 -5.60
C ASP A 40 -2.59 -3.21 -6.80
N ALA A 41 -1.55 -2.77 -7.52
CA ALA A 41 -0.92 -3.61 -8.54
C ALA A 41 -0.29 -4.89 -7.96
N GLU A 42 0.39 -4.80 -6.81
CA GLU A 42 0.92 -5.98 -6.10
C GLU A 42 -0.22 -6.90 -5.62
N ARG A 43 -1.29 -6.32 -5.11
CA ARG A 43 -2.48 -7.06 -4.70
C ARG A 43 -3.11 -7.81 -5.88
N ALA A 44 -3.31 -7.14 -7.00
CA ALA A 44 -3.88 -7.77 -8.19
C ALA A 44 -2.95 -8.84 -8.80
N LYS A 45 -1.62 -8.70 -8.69
CA LYS A 45 -0.66 -9.78 -9.01
C LYS A 45 -0.89 -11.02 -8.14
N LEU A 46 -1.20 -10.86 -6.84
CA LEU A 46 -1.56 -12.01 -6.00
C LEU A 46 -2.80 -12.73 -6.54
N HIS A 47 -3.77 -11.99 -7.07
CA HIS A 47 -4.98 -12.56 -7.70
C HIS A 47 -4.75 -13.19 -9.07
N GLY A 48 -3.53 -13.10 -9.62
CA GLY A 48 -3.16 -13.69 -10.90
C GLY A 48 -3.28 -12.73 -12.09
N GLU A 49 -3.46 -11.43 -11.83
CA GLU A 49 -3.46 -10.42 -12.89
C GLU A 49 -2.05 -10.12 -13.39
N VAL A 50 -1.88 -10.06 -14.71
CA VAL A 50 -0.60 -9.69 -15.33
C VAL A 50 -0.53 -8.17 -15.44
N ILE A 51 0.18 -7.55 -14.50
CA ILE A 51 0.31 -6.10 -14.44
C ILE A 51 1.74 -5.68 -14.75
N TYR A 52 1.92 -4.93 -15.83
CA TYR A 52 3.18 -4.26 -16.20
C TYR A 52 3.36 -2.96 -15.42
N TYR A 53 3.19 -3.02 -14.09
CA TYR A 53 3.46 -1.93 -13.17
C TYR A 53 4.73 -2.32 -12.40
N ARG A 54 5.76 -1.49 -12.54
CA ARG A 54 7.05 -1.74 -11.91
C ARG A 54 6.94 -1.33 -10.45
N ASP A 55 7.31 -2.26 -9.57
CA ASP A 55 7.41 -2.05 -8.13
C ASP A 55 8.67 -1.22 -7.85
N ASP A 56 8.65 0.06 -8.22
CA ASP A 56 9.68 1.05 -7.89
C ASP A 56 9.38 1.77 -6.56
N TRP A 57 8.45 1.23 -5.78
CA TRP A 57 7.82 1.88 -4.64
C TRP A 57 8.72 1.95 -3.41
N ASP A 58 9.32 0.82 -3.07
CA ASP A 58 10.34 0.74 -2.02
C ASP A 58 11.58 1.58 -2.40
N ASP A 59 11.91 1.65 -3.70
CA ASP A 59 13.01 2.47 -4.21
C ASP A 59 12.67 3.97 -4.18
N LEU A 60 11.44 4.37 -4.53
CA LEU A 60 10.96 5.75 -4.48
C LEU A 60 10.96 6.29 -3.04
N ILE A 61 10.50 5.49 -2.07
CA ILE A 61 10.52 5.85 -0.65
C ILE A 61 11.96 5.94 -0.15
N ARG A 62 12.81 4.94 -0.44
CA ARG A 62 14.22 4.96 -0.04
C ARG A 62 15.03 6.08 -0.68
N GLU A 63 14.83 6.35 -1.96
CA GLU A 63 15.50 7.42 -2.69
C GLU A 63 15.14 8.78 -2.08
N ARG A 64 13.89 8.97 -1.66
CA ARG A 64 13.46 10.19 -0.98
C ARG A 64 14.04 10.32 0.43
N ILE A 65 14.06 9.24 1.21
CA ILE A 65 14.74 9.21 2.52
C ILE A 65 16.25 9.52 2.36
N ALA A 66 16.89 8.93 1.34
CA ALA A 66 18.33 9.08 1.07
C ALA A 66 18.72 10.49 0.60
N LYS A 67 17.82 11.20 -0.11
CA LYS A 67 18.01 12.60 -0.51
C LYS A 67 18.01 13.60 0.67
N GLY A 68 17.94 13.12 1.92
CA GLY A 68 17.88 13.99 3.09
C GLY A 68 16.57 14.77 3.21
N LYS A 69 15.60 14.50 2.32
CA LYS A 69 14.19 14.77 2.57
C LYS A 69 13.71 13.78 3.65
N ARG A 70 14.20 13.94 4.88
CA ARG A 70 13.49 13.50 6.11
C ARG A 70 12.16 14.26 6.31
N HIS A 71 11.88 15.16 5.38
CA HIS A 71 10.58 15.69 5.04
C HIS A 71 10.17 15.07 3.71
N THR A 72 9.93 13.75 3.70
CA THR A 72 9.00 13.29 2.68
C THR A 72 7.66 13.99 2.92
N ALA A 73 6.89 14.19 1.86
CA ALA A 73 5.48 14.55 1.95
C ALA A 73 4.74 13.84 3.11
N PHE A 74 5.07 12.56 3.34
CA PHE A 74 4.60 11.71 4.43
C PHE A 74 5.05 12.21 5.81
N ASP A 75 6.36 12.45 6.01
CA ASP A 75 6.90 12.95 7.29
C ASP A 75 6.36 14.34 7.67
N PHE A 76 6.03 15.18 6.67
CA PHE A 76 5.54 16.54 6.90
C PHE A 76 4.05 16.57 7.26
N TYR A 77 3.25 15.61 6.78
CA TYR A 77 1.81 15.59 6.99
C TYR A 77 1.40 14.65 8.13
N ASN A 78 1.95 13.43 8.17
CA ASN A 78 1.66 12.46 9.22
C ASN A 78 2.85 11.49 9.40
N PRO A 79 3.76 11.73 10.37
CA PRO A 79 4.94 10.89 10.58
C PRO A 79 4.60 9.45 10.95
N ALA A 80 3.40 9.18 11.49
CA ALA A 80 2.95 7.83 11.78
C ALA A 80 2.74 6.97 10.51
N LEU A 81 2.58 7.61 9.34
CA LEU A 81 2.45 6.90 8.05
C LEU A 81 3.68 6.06 7.74
N LEU A 82 4.86 6.62 7.98
CA LEU A 82 6.11 5.93 7.69
C LEU A 82 6.27 4.73 8.63
N ASP A 83 5.98 4.91 9.91
CA ASP A 83 6.05 3.83 10.90
C ASP A 83 5.09 2.68 10.57
N ILE A 84 3.82 3.00 10.28
CA ILE A 84 2.80 2.01 9.88
C ILE A 84 3.23 1.28 8.61
N TRP A 85 3.74 2.01 7.63
CA TRP A 85 4.25 1.43 6.40
C TRP A 85 5.44 0.50 6.66
N GLU A 86 6.44 0.94 7.42
CA GLU A 86 7.64 0.14 7.74
C GLU A 86 7.24 -1.15 8.48
N GLU A 87 6.30 -1.05 9.42
CA GLU A 87 5.76 -2.19 10.14
C GLU A 87 5.10 -3.21 9.18
N LYS A 88 4.22 -2.75 8.29
CA LYS A 88 3.53 -3.62 7.32
C LYS A 88 4.49 -4.21 6.29
N VAL A 89 5.50 -3.48 5.83
CA VAL A 89 6.55 -4.00 4.95
C VAL A 89 7.39 -5.07 5.67
N LYS A 90 7.72 -4.85 6.94
CA LYS A 90 8.41 -5.84 7.78
C LYS A 90 7.54 -7.08 7.97
N GLU A 91 6.23 -6.92 8.16
CA GLU A 91 5.26 -8.01 8.23
C GLU A 91 5.24 -8.84 6.94
N ILE A 92 5.13 -8.19 5.77
CA ILE A 92 5.21 -8.84 4.44
C ILE A 92 6.49 -9.65 4.29
N LYS A 93 7.65 -9.05 4.61
CA LYS A 93 8.95 -9.73 4.56
C LYS A 93 8.98 -10.93 5.52
N GLY A 94 8.41 -10.79 6.71
CA GLY A 94 8.26 -11.84 7.70
C GLY A 94 7.40 -13.00 7.21
N ILE A 95 6.25 -12.72 6.60
CA ILE A 95 5.35 -13.71 6.01
C ILE A 95 6.05 -14.48 4.90
N LYS A 96 6.68 -13.79 3.93
CA LYS A 96 7.44 -14.44 2.84
C LYS A 96 8.58 -15.31 3.37
N LYS A 97 9.23 -14.91 4.46
CA LYS A 97 10.27 -15.74 5.11
C LYS A 97 9.68 -16.98 5.78
N LYS A 98 8.54 -16.84 6.48
CA LYS A 98 7.81 -17.96 7.10
C LYS A 98 7.30 -18.95 6.05
N GLU A 99 6.79 -18.45 4.92
CA GLU A 99 6.35 -19.27 3.79
C GLU A 99 7.51 -20.13 3.26
N LYS A 100 8.67 -19.52 2.98
CA LYS A 100 9.88 -20.25 2.55
C LYS A 100 10.33 -21.30 3.57
N ALA A 101 10.29 -20.97 4.85
CA ALA A 101 10.63 -21.90 5.92
C ALA A 101 9.63 -23.08 5.98
N ALA A 102 8.33 -22.81 5.82
CA ALA A 102 7.30 -23.83 5.80
C ALA A 102 7.48 -24.79 4.62
N TYR A 103 7.77 -24.28 3.42
CA TYR A 103 8.11 -25.13 2.28
C TYR A 103 9.37 -25.98 2.52
N ALA A 104 10.39 -25.42 3.15
CA ALA A 104 11.60 -26.16 3.49
C ALA A 104 11.31 -27.32 4.47
N VAL A 105 10.44 -27.11 5.46
CA VAL A 105 10.00 -28.16 6.40
C VAL A 105 9.23 -29.26 5.66
N VAL A 106 8.25 -28.90 4.83
CA VAL A 106 7.48 -29.89 4.06
C VAL A 106 8.38 -30.68 3.10
N GLY A 107 9.26 -29.98 2.37
CA GLY A 107 10.24 -30.62 1.48
C GLY A 107 11.19 -31.54 2.23
N GLY A 108 11.65 -31.14 3.42
CA GLY A 108 12.50 -31.96 4.29
C GLY A 108 11.79 -33.23 4.76
N LEU A 109 10.52 -33.15 5.14
CA LEU A 109 9.71 -34.32 5.53
C LEU A 109 9.50 -35.29 4.35
N ILE A 110 9.22 -34.77 3.16
CA ILE A 110 9.09 -35.59 1.94
C ILE A 110 10.41 -36.30 1.64
N ALA A 111 11.54 -35.59 1.69
CA ALA A 111 12.86 -36.18 1.47
C ALA A 111 13.21 -37.24 2.52
N ALA A 112 12.91 -36.98 3.80
CA ALA A 112 13.16 -37.92 4.90
C ALA A 112 12.33 -39.20 4.77
N THR A 113 11.04 -39.09 4.42
CA THR A 113 10.17 -40.26 4.21
C THR A 113 10.57 -41.06 2.97
N ALA A 114 11.05 -40.40 1.91
CA ALA A 114 11.63 -41.08 0.74
C ALA A 114 12.91 -41.85 1.12
N ALA A 115 13.83 -41.21 1.86
CA ALA A 115 15.05 -41.86 2.33
C ALA A 115 14.76 -43.06 3.25
N ALA A 116 13.83 -42.91 4.19
CA ALA A 116 13.39 -43.98 5.07
C ALA A 116 12.80 -45.17 4.28
N SER A 117 12.08 -44.88 3.19
CA SER A 117 11.52 -45.94 2.33
C SER A 117 12.61 -46.77 1.64
N LEU A 118 13.66 -46.11 1.16
CA LEU A 118 14.80 -46.78 0.53
C LEU A 118 15.58 -47.63 1.53
N LEU A 119 15.81 -47.12 2.75
CA LEU A 119 16.57 -47.81 3.79
C LEU A 119 15.80 -48.99 4.40
N LEU A 120 14.50 -48.81 4.69
CA LEU A 120 13.67 -49.81 5.37
C LEU A 120 12.96 -50.75 4.39
N LYS A 121 13.03 -50.49 3.08
CA LYS A 121 12.33 -51.23 2.01
C LYS A 121 10.81 -51.32 2.22
N GLN A 122 10.24 -50.33 2.90
CA GLN A 122 8.80 -50.19 3.16
C GLN A 122 8.31 -48.88 2.55
N PRO A 123 7.04 -48.77 2.13
CA PRO A 123 6.54 -47.64 1.34
C PRO A 123 6.21 -46.41 2.19
N TYR A 124 7.12 -45.96 3.06
CA TYR A 124 6.93 -44.77 3.91
C TYR A 124 6.78 -43.46 3.12
N PHE A 125 7.17 -43.42 1.84
CA PHE A 125 7.08 -42.26 0.96
C PHE A 125 5.63 -41.83 0.74
N ILE A 126 4.66 -42.74 0.92
CA ILE A 126 3.22 -42.43 0.86
C ILE A 126 2.87 -41.40 1.94
N LEU A 127 3.48 -41.47 3.12
CA LEU A 127 3.29 -40.47 4.18
C LEU A 127 3.81 -39.10 3.76
N GLY A 128 4.93 -39.05 3.03
CA GLY A 128 5.46 -37.81 2.46
C GLY A 128 4.50 -37.22 1.41
N LEU A 129 4.00 -38.04 0.49
CA LEU A 129 3.04 -37.59 -0.52
C LEU A 129 1.71 -37.10 0.08
N ALA A 130 1.28 -37.66 1.20
CA ALA A 130 0.10 -37.19 1.92
C ALA A 130 0.24 -35.74 2.42
N MET A 131 1.46 -35.18 2.46
CA MET A 131 1.72 -33.80 2.83
C MET A 131 1.59 -32.81 1.66
N LEU A 132 1.39 -33.27 0.42
CA LEU A 132 1.24 -32.36 -0.74
C LEU A 132 0.10 -31.33 -0.58
N PRO A 133 -1.09 -31.66 -0.04
CA PRO A 133 -2.13 -30.66 0.21
C PRO A 133 -1.69 -29.53 1.14
N VAL A 134 -0.73 -29.78 2.03
CA VAL A 134 -0.18 -28.76 2.94
C VAL A 134 0.55 -27.67 2.15
N ILE A 135 1.15 -27.98 1.01
CA ILE A 135 1.80 -26.99 0.14
C ILE A 135 0.77 -25.99 -0.40
N LEU A 136 -0.39 -26.49 -0.85
CA LEU A 136 -1.48 -25.63 -1.32
C LEU A 136 -2.01 -24.77 -0.18
N PHE A 137 -2.21 -25.37 0.99
CA PHE A 137 -2.63 -24.64 2.18
C PHE A 137 -1.66 -23.51 2.56
N ILE A 138 -0.34 -23.77 2.57
CA ILE A 138 0.67 -22.74 2.85
C ILE A 138 0.58 -21.59 1.84
N ARG A 139 0.42 -21.92 0.55
CA ARG A 139 0.32 -20.94 -0.53
C ARG A 139 -0.92 -20.06 -0.35
N ASP A 140 -2.08 -20.68 -0.14
CA ASP A 140 -3.35 -19.97 -0.08
C ASP A 140 -3.43 -19.12 1.19
N TYR A 141 -3.02 -19.66 2.34
CA TYR A 141 -2.92 -18.91 3.60
C TYR A 141 -1.98 -17.69 3.47
N THR A 142 -0.82 -17.88 2.82
CA THR A 142 0.13 -16.80 2.62
C THR A 142 -0.44 -15.74 1.69
N LYS A 143 -1.07 -16.16 0.58
CA LYS A 143 -1.70 -15.26 -0.38
C LYS A 143 -2.80 -14.42 0.29
N GLU A 144 -3.68 -15.02 1.07
CA GLU A 144 -4.76 -14.32 1.80
C GLU A 144 -4.20 -13.31 2.81
N LYS A 145 -3.15 -13.69 3.56
CA LYS A 145 -2.50 -12.78 4.51
C LYS A 145 -1.87 -11.57 3.82
N LEU A 146 -1.19 -11.79 2.69
CA LEU A 146 -0.61 -10.71 1.91
C LEU A 146 -1.69 -9.83 1.28
N ASP A 147 -2.75 -10.42 0.73
CA ASP A 147 -3.90 -9.69 0.17
C ASP A 147 -4.52 -8.74 1.19
N LEU A 148 -4.74 -9.21 2.41
CA LEU A 148 -5.26 -8.38 3.50
C LEU A 148 -4.32 -7.21 3.82
N ILE A 149 -3.00 -7.45 3.92
CA ILE A 149 -2.04 -6.38 4.21
C ILE A 149 -2.02 -5.33 3.09
N TYR A 150 -2.01 -5.76 1.83
CA TYR A 150 -2.05 -4.84 0.70
C TYR A 150 -3.37 -4.07 0.65
N TYR A 151 -4.49 -4.71 0.94
CA TYR A 151 -5.79 -4.04 1.07
C TYR A 151 -5.76 -2.96 2.16
N GLU A 152 -5.33 -3.32 3.38
CA GLU A 152 -5.26 -2.38 4.52
C GLU A 152 -4.35 -1.19 4.22
N LEU A 153 -3.16 -1.43 3.68
CA LEU A 153 -2.24 -0.35 3.30
C LEU A 153 -2.84 0.54 2.21
N THR A 154 -3.46 -0.05 1.19
CA THR A 154 -4.06 0.73 0.09
C THR A 154 -5.22 1.58 0.60
N GLN A 155 -6.12 1.01 1.41
CA GLN A 155 -7.24 1.73 2.02
C GLN A 155 -6.74 2.87 2.90
N PHE A 156 -5.71 2.62 3.71
CA PHE A 156 -5.10 3.64 4.55
C PHE A 156 -4.57 4.83 3.76
N PHE A 157 -3.86 4.59 2.66
CA PHE A 157 -3.39 5.68 1.78
C PHE A 157 -4.54 6.39 1.07
N ILE A 158 -5.64 5.70 0.74
CA ILE A 158 -6.85 6.32 0.20
C ILE A 158 -7.48 7.27 1.23
N ASP A 159 -7.57 6.86 2.48
CA ASP A 159 -8.14 7.66 3.57
C ASP A 159 -7.28 8.91 3.83
N GLU A 160 -5.96 8.76 3.86
CA GLU A 160 -5.01 9.88 3.99
C GLU A 160 -5.06 10.85 2.82
N LEU A 161 -5.21 10.34 1.59
CA LEU A 161 -5.42 11.19 0.42
C LEU A 161 -6.72 11.99 0.55
N THR A 162 -7.78 11.36 1.08
CA THR A 162 -9.07 12.02 1.28
C THR A 162 -8.94 13.15 2.28
N GLU A 163 -8.30 12.89 3.43
CA GLU A 163 -8.07 13.91 4.46
C GLU A 163 -7.24 15.08 3.92
N LEU A 164 -6.17 14.78 3.17
CA LEU A 164 -5.29 15.79 2.57
C LEU A 164 -6.07 16.67 1.57
N VAL A 165 -6.91 16.05 0.75
CA VAL A 165 -7.75 16.74 -0.24
C VAL A 165 -8.77 17.65 0.43
N GLU A 166 -9.42 17.18 1.50
CA GLU A 166 -10.42 17.96 2.24
C GLU A 166 -9.79 19.13 3.00
N LYS A 167 -8.74 18.86 3.79
CA LYS A 167 -8.07 19.86 4.63
C LYS A 167 -7.46 21.01 3.83
N HIS A 168 -6.94 20.72 2.64
CA HIS A 168 -6.32 21.72 1.77
C HIS A 168 -7.21 22.14 0.59
N SER A 169 -8.49 21.70 0.57
CA SER A 169 -9.45 22.02 -0.49
C SER A 169 -8.89 21.77 -1.90
N LEU A 170 -8.12 20.70 -2.05
CA LEU A 170 -7.48 20.34 -3.32
C LEU A 170 -8.56 19.81 -4.29
N PRO A 171 -8.44 20.05 -5.61
CA PRO A 171 -9.42 19.55 -6.57
C PRO A 171 -9.27 18.02 -6.75
N PRO A 172 -10.25 17.18 -6.30
CA PRO A 172 -10.10 15.72 -6.26
C PRO A 172 -9.83 15.10 -7.64
N GLU A 173 -10.48 15.65 -8.68
CA GLU A 173 -10.37 15.19 -10.08
C GLU A 173 -8.93 15.28 -10.64
N ARG A 174 -8.07 16.13 -10.04
CA ARG A 174 -6.66 16.24 -10.41
C ARG A 174 -5.84 15.05 -9.90
N TYR A 175 -6.27 14.41 -8.81
CA TYR A 175 -5.57 13.32 -8.14
C TYR A 175 -6.25 11.97 -8.38
N LYS A 176 -6.69 11.73 -9.62
CA LYS A 176 -7.16 10.41 -10.03
C LYS A 176 -5.99 9.42 -10.03
N PHE A 177 -6.23 8.23 -9.51
CA PHE A 177 -5.25 7.14 -9.48
C PHE A 177 -5.78 5.92 -10.21
N LYS A 178 -4.87 5.05 -10.63
CA LYS A 178 -5.24 3.79 -11.25
C LYS A 178 -5.48 2.76 -10.16
N ILE A 179 -6.56 2.00 -10.31
CA ILE A 179 -6.83 0.82 -9.49
C ILE A 179 -7.06 -0.38 -10.41
N PHE A 180 -6.89 -1.56 -9.85
CA PHE A 180 -7.00 -2.88 -10.41
C PHE A 180 -8.02 -3.68 -9.58
N SER A 181 -8.03 -3.49 -8.26
CA SER A 181 -9.07 -4.00 -7.37
C SER A 181 -10.14 -2.93 -7.11
N GLY A 182 -11.42 -3.27 -7.25
CA GLY A 182 -12.54 -2.34 -7.20
C GLY A 182 -13.29 -2.25 -5.86
N ASP A 183 -12.70 -2.76 -4.78
CA ASP A 183 -13.34 -3.02 -3.48
C ASP A 183 -12.94 -2.02 -2.38
N TYR A 184 -12.25 -0.94 -2.72
CA TYR A 184 -11.89 0.13 -1.80
C TYR A 184 -13.07 1.06 -1.47
N PHE A 185 -13.13 1.53 -0.23
CA PHE A 185 -14.11 2.51 0.22
C PHE A 185 -13.63 3.95 -0.05
N GLY A 186 -14.54 4.92 0.05
CA GLY A 186 -14.19 6.36 -0.07
C GLY A 186 -13.87 6.84 -1.50
N VAL A 187 -13.88 5.94 -2.50
CA VAL A 187 -13.51 6.29 -3.88
C VAL A 187 -14.69 6.14 -4.86
N ALA A 188 -14.74 7.04 -5.84
CA ALA A 188 -15.58 6.92 -7.01
C ALA A 188 -14.76 6.32 -8.15
N THR A 189 -15.17 5.16 -8.65
CA THR A 189 -14.47 4.48 -9.74
C THR A 189 -15.09 4.84 -11.08
N ARG A 190 -14.24 5.13 -12.07
CA ARG A 190 -14.63 5.34 -13.46
C ARG A 190 -13.76 4.49 -14.36
N LYS A 191 -14.40 3.73 -15.25
CA LYS A 191 -13.69 2.98 -16.28
C LYS A 191 -13.34 3.90 -17.44
N VAL A 192 -12.06 4.06 -17.73
CA VAL A 192 -11.57 4.88 -18.84
C VAL A 192 -10.72 3.99 -19.75
N GLY A 193 -11.27 3.64 -20.92
CA GLY A 193 -10.66 2.68 -21.84
C GLY A 193 -10.54 1.28 -21.21
N THR A 194 -9.32 0.74 -21.17
CA THR A 194 -9.02 -0.56 -20.55
C THR A 194 -8.66 -0.49 -19.06
N GLY A 195 -8.53 0.72 -18.49
CA GLY A 195 -8.14 0.93 -17.09
C GLY A 195 -9.31 1.31 -16.19
N LEU A 196 -9.24 0.89 -14.92
CA LEU A 196 -10.10 1.39 -13.85
C LEU A 196 -9.35 2.53 -13.13
N PHE A 197 -9.99 3.69 -13.05
CA PHE A 197 -9.46 4.85 -12.34
C PHE A 197 -10.36 5.18 -11.16
N ALA A 198 -9.78 5.64 -10.08
CA ALA A 198 -10.47 6.04 -8.87
C ALA A 198 -10.14 7.50 -8.52
N VAL A 199 -11.12 8.18 -7.93
CA VAL A 199 -11.03 9.53 -7.39
C VAL A 199 -11.62 9.50 -5.99
N VAL A 200 -10.98 10.15 -5.02
CA VAL A 200 -11.54 10.26 -3.66
C VAL A 200 -12.84 11.05 -3.67
N LYS A 201 -13.85 10.58 -2.94
CA LYS A 201 -15.12 11.27 -2.74
C LYS A 201 -14.92 12.33 -1.66
N ALA A 202 -14.40 13.50 -2.03
CA ALA A 202 -14.50 14.64 -1.13
C ALA A 202 -15.98 14.97 -0.97
N GLU A 203 -16.49 14.98 0.26
CA GLU A 203 -17.80 15.57 0.52
C GLU A 203 -17.71 17.02 0.05
N LYS A 204 -18.40 17.33 -1.06
CA LYS A 204 -18.74 18.73 -1.30
C LYS A 204 -19.56 19.13 -0.10
N SER A 205 -18.99 19.97 0.76
CA SER A 205 -19.74 20.95 1.53
C SER A 205 -20.74 21.58 0.57
N GLU A 206 -21.95 21.01 0.51
CA GLU A 206 -23.09 21.67 -0.07
C GLU A 206 -23.29 22.87 0.83
N SER A 207 -22.87 24.03 0.32
CA SER A 207 -23.20 25.32 0.89
C SER A 207 -24.72 25.34 1.07
N ASN A 208 -25.16 25.29 2.32
CA ASN A 208 -26.53 25.62 2.65
C ASN A 208 -26.78 27.05 2.17
N HIS A 209 -27.72 27.17 1.24
CA HIS A 209 -28.26 28.41 0.68
C HIS A 209 -28.86 29.34 1.74
#